data_AF-A0A7C1EFY7-F1
#
_entry.id   AF-A0A7C1EFY7-F1
#
_cell.length_a   1.000
_cell.length_b   1.000
_cell.length_c   1.000
_cell.angle_alpha   90.00
_cell.angle_beta   90.00
_cell.angle_gamma   90.00
#
_symmetry.space_group_name_H-M   'P 1'
#
loop_
_entity.id
_entity.type
_entity.pdbx_description
1 polymer ?
#
loop_
_entity_poly.entity_id
_entity_poly.type
_entity_poly.pdbx_seq_one_letter_code
_entity_poly.pdbx_strand_id
1 'polypeptide(L)'
;MASNSVVLINPDREKPLIAPMPLDYLAAALVDAGFEPELLDLAFESDWYAATNQAVAKRELLAIVILVRHLDDGLYNSQTYFLPKSKTLVEYLRSKTKAPIILIGGAYSLVPEQILRFCRADFGVAGDPEEAVPKLLEALRDGGDLET
;
A
#
# COMPACT_ATOMS: atom_id res chain seq x y z
N MET A 1 16.86 15.81 -7.38
CA MET A 1 15.88 16.39 -6.43
C MET A 1 15.31 15.22 -5.65
N ALA A 2 14.81 15.40 -4.43
CA ALA A 2 14.17 14.29 -3.74
C ALA A 2 12.88 13.90 -4.48
N SER A 3 12.57 12.60 -4.56
CA SER A 3 11.38 12.13 -5.27
C SER A 3 10.11 12.45 -4.50
N ASN A 4 9.04 12.77 -5.24
CA ASN A 4 7.68 12.89 -4.72
C ASN A 4 6.74 11.77 -5.25
N SER A 5 7.23 10.86 -6.09
CA SER A 5 6.39 9.82 -6.71
C SER A 5 6.04 8.73 -5.70
N VAL A 6 4.74 8.47 -5.55
CA VAL A 6 4.20 7.41 -4.66
C VAL A 6 3.28 6.52 -5.47
N VAL A 7 3.38 5.19 -5.32
CA VAL A 7 2.43 4.27 -5.95
C VAL A 7 1.44 3.77 -4.90
N LEU A 8 0.15 3.93 -5.17
CA LEU A 8 -0.94 3.46 -4.32
C LEU A 8 -1.53 2.19 -4.95
N ILE A 9 -1.48 1.05 -4.26
CA ILE A 9 -1.89 -0.23 -4.82
C ILE A 9 -3.16 -0.74 -4.13
N ASN A 10 -4.21 -0.98 -4.91
CA ASN A 10 -5.30 -1.86 -4.51
C ASN A 10 -4.96 -3.30 -4.94
N PRO A 11 -4.68 -4.21 -4.00
CA PRO A 11 -4.33 -5.59 -4.35
C PRO A 11 -5.55 -6.49 -4.60
N ASP A 12 -6.75 -5.99 -4.29
CA ASP A 12 -7.99 -6.75 -4.34
C ASP A 12 -8.42 -7.02 -5.79
N ARG A 13 -8.59 -8.30 -6.11
CA ARG A 13 -9.02 -8.79 -7.44
C ARG A 13 -10.29 -9.65 -7.33
N GLU A 14 -10.88 -9.72 -6.14
CA GLU A 14 -12.03 -10.57 -5.86
C GLU A 14 -13.31 -9.98 -6.45
N LYS A 15 -14.21 -10.86 -6.90
CA LYS A 15 -15.50 -10.46 -7.44
C LYS A 15 -16.59 -10.61 -6.38
N PRO A 16 -17.54 -9.66 -6.27
CA PRO A 16 -17.67 -8.45 -7.09
C PRO A 16 -16.61 -7.39 -6.75
N LEU A 17 -16.15 -6.64 -7.76
CA LEU A 17 -15.16 -5.59 -7.57
C LEU A 17 -15.78 -4.45 -6.73
N ILE A 18 -15.06 -4.04 -5.69
CA ILE A 18 -15.40 -2.88 -4.86
C ILE A 18 -14.31 -1.83 -5.01
N ALA A 19 -14.70 -0.59 -5.28
CA ALA A 19 -13.79 0.52 -5.47
C ALA A 19 -12.93 0.76 -4.21
N PRO A 20 -11.60 0.97 -4.35
CA PRO A 20 -10.70 1.21 -3.22
C PRO A 20 -10.80 2.66 -2.70
N MET A 21 -11.98 3.09 -2.28
CA MET A 21 -12.25 4.47 -1.83
C MET A 21 -11.21 5.05 -0.84
N PRO A 22 -10.63 4.29 0.12
CA PRO A 22 -9.56 4.82 0.97
C PRO A 22 -8.31 5.31 0.21
N LEU A 23 -8.01 4.73 -0.96
CA LEU A 23 -6.89 5.20 -1.79
C LEU A 23 -7.20 6.52 -2.50
N ASP A 24 -8.46 6.81 -2.81
CA ASP A 24 -8.86 8.08 -3.41
C ASP A 24 -8.69 9.24 -2.41
N TYR A 25 -9.12 9.03 -1.15
CA TYR A 25 -8.91 10.02 -0.09
C TYR A 25 -7.44 10.23 0.22
N LEU A 26 -6.66 9.14 0.31
CA LEU A 26 -5.22 9.25 0.49
C LEU A 26 -4.55 9.97 -0.69
N ALA A 27 -4.93 9.66 -1.93
CA ALA A 27 -4.37 10.33 -3.10
C ALA A 27 -4.61 11.85 -3.05
N ALA A 28 -5.82 12.29 -2.67
CA ALA A 28 -6.12 13.70 -2.49
C ALA A 28 -5.23 14.35 -1.42
N ALA A 29 -5.11 13.73 -0.24
CA ALA A 29 -4.25 14.23 0.84
C ALA A 29 -2.77 14.30 0.43
N LEU A 30 -2.29 13.33 -0.35
CA LEU A 30 -0.93 13.31 -0.88
C LEU A 30 -0.68 14.42 -1.89
N VAL A 31 -1.64 14.68 -2.79
CA VAL A 31 -1.56 15.80 -3.74
C VAL A 31 -1.50 17.13 -2.99
N ASP A 32 -2.34 17.31 -1.96
CA ASP A 32 -2.35 18.53 -1.14
C ASP A 32 -1.02 18.73 -0.38
N ALA A 33 -0.34 17.65 -0.01
CA ALA A 33 1.00 17.66 0.60
C ALA A 33 2.16 17.76 -0.41
N GLY A 34 1.87 17.88 -1.71
CA GLY A 34 2.87 18.06 -2.76
C GLY A 34 3.54 16.76 -3.25
N PHE A 35 2.95 15.60 -2.96
CA PHE A 35 3.35 14.31 -3.52
C PHE A 35 2.63 14.01 -4.84
N GLU A 36 3.16 13.04 -5.60
CA GLU A 36 2.64 12.61 -6.90
C GLU A 36 2.15 11.15 -6.80
N PRO A 37 0.93 10.91 -6.29
CA PRO A 37 0.37 9.57 -6.18
C PRO A 37 -0.08 9.03 -7.55
N GLU A 38 0.28 7.77 -7.84
CA GLU A 38 -0.24 6.99 -8.96
C GLU A 38 -1.02 5.78 -8.43
N LEU A 39 -2.30 5.69 -8.80
CA LEU A 39 -3.15 4.57 -8.42
C LEU A 39 -2.94 3.38 -9.36
N LEU A 40 -2.62 2.23 -8.79
CA LEU A 40 -2.59 0.93 -9.46
C LEU A 40 -3.66 0.03 -8.85
N ASP A 41 -4.77 -0.13 -9.56
CA ASP A 41 -5.84 -1.04 -9.17
C ASP A 41 -5.70 -2.40 -9.89
N LEU A 42 -5.21 -3.41 -9.16
CA LEU A 42 -4.95 -4.74 -9.72
C LEU A 42 -6.23 -5.49 -10.12
N ALA A 43 -7.41 -5.00 -9.71
CA ALA A 43 -8.70 -5.54 -10.13
C ALA A 43 -8.88 -5.49 -11.65
N PHE A 44 -8.28 -4.49 -12.32
CA PHE A 44 -8.38 -4.29 -13.77
C PHE A 44 -7.21 -4.89 -14.55
N GLU A 45 -6.21 -5.43 -13.85
CA GLU A 45 -5.00 -5.97 -14.46
C GLU A 45 -5.11 -7.47 -14.69
N SER A 46 -4.98 -7.89 -15.96
CA SER A 46 -4.91 -9.30 -16.33
C SER A 46 -3.61 -9.95 -15.83
N ASP A 47 -2.51 -9.19 -15.90
CA ASP A 47 -1.19 -9.59 -15.41
C ASP A 47 -0.66 -8.58 -14.40
N TRP A 48 -0.92 -8.87 -13.12
CA TRP A 48 -0.48 -8.00 -12.03
C TRP A 48 1.05 -7.95 -11.89
N TYR A 49 1.80 -8.96 -12.37
CA TYR A 49 3.26 -8.92 -12.34
C TYR A 49 3.79 -7.86 -13.31
N ALA A 50 3.26 -7.84 -14.54
CA ALA A 50 3.63 -6.83 -15.53
C ALA A 50 3.25 -5.42 -15.07
N ALA A 51 2.02 -5.23 -14.56
CA ALA A 51 1.54 -3.95 -14.10
C ALA A 51 2.35 -3.40 -12.92
N THR A 52 2.63 -4.25 -11.92
CA THR A 52 3.46 -3.84 -10.77
C THR A 52 4.90 -3.54 -11.17
N ASN A 53 5.51 -4.32 -12.08
CA ASN A 53 6.84 -4.02 -12.60
C ASN A 53 6.90 -2.65 -13.27
N GLN A 54 5.89 -2.32 -14.08
CA GLN A 54 5.81 -1.02 -14.75
C GLN A 54 5.69 0.12 -13.74
N ALA A 55 4.80 -0.02 -12.76
CA ALA A 55 4.57 1.01 -11.75
C ALA A 55 5.82 1.30 -10.90
N VAL A 56 6.61 0.27 -10.59
CA VAL A 56 7.82 0.42 -9.75
C VAL A 56 9.12 0.63 -10.52
N ALA A 57 9.10 0.61 -11.86
CA ALA A 57 10.30 0.81 -12.68
C ALA A 57 10.82 2.27 -12.68
N LYS A 58 10.10 3.19 -12.04
CA LYS A 58 10.50 4.59 -11.93
C LYS A 58 11.83 4.71 -11.16
N ARG A 59 12.80 5.42 -11.74
CA ARG A 59 14.15 5.60 -11.15
C ARG A 59 14.14 6.25 -9.78
N GLU A 60 13.13 7.07 -9.52
CA GLU A 60 12.97 7.86 -8.31
C GLU A 60 11.59 7.55 -7.73
N LEU A 61 11.32 6.31 -7.30
CA LEU A 61 10.09 5.98 -6.56
C LEU A 61 10.32 6.26 -5.06
N LEU A 62 9.53 7.15 -4.45
CA LEU A 62 9.67 7.49 -3.04
C LEU A 62 9.14 6.37 -2.14
N ALA A 63 7.93 5.87 -2.41
CA ALA A 63 7.29 4.83 -1.61
C ALA A 63 6.19 4.10 -2.38
N ILE A 64 5.78 2.96 -1.83
CA ILE A 64 4.61 2.19 -2.23
C ILE A 64 3.66 2.10 -1.05
N VAL A 65 2.39 2.39 -1.26
CA VAL A 65 1.33 2.21 -0.27
C VAL A 65 0.40 1.10 -0.74
N ILE A 66 0.13 0.11 0.10
CA ILE A 66 -0.74 -1.03 -0.24
C ILE A 66 -1.95 -1.03 0.68
N LEU A 67 -3.14 -1.06 0.09
CA LEU A 67 -4.40 -1.18 0.82
C LEU A 67 -4.62 -2.62 1.30
N VAL A 68 -4.74 -2.80 2.61
CA VAL A 68 -5.23 -4.02 3.26
C VAL A 68 -6.68 -3.77 3.68
N ARG A 69 -7.61 -4.19 2.82
CA ARG A 69 -9.04 -3.87 2.95
C ARG A 69 -9.79 -4.81 3.90
N HIS A 70 -9.51 -6.10 3.79
CA HIS A 70 -10.18 -7.17 4.54
C HIS A 70 -9.19 -8.31 4.79
N LEU A 71 -9.32 -8.99 5.93
CA LEU A 71 -8.43 -10.11 6.31
C LEU A 71 -8.92 -11.44 5.74
N ASP A 72 -10.24 -11.59 5.73
CA ASP A 72 -10.98 -12.76 5.29
C ASP A 72 -12.28 -12.33 4.61
N ASP A 73 -13.06 -13.30 4.14
CA ASP A 73 -14.35 -13.07 3.51
C ASP A 73 -15.50 -12.92 4.53
N GLY A 74 -15.18 -12.90 5.83
CA GLY A 74 -16.15 -12.79 6.92
C GLY A 74 -17.07 -14.00 7.07
N LEU A 75 -16.80 -15.10 6.35
CA LEU A 75 -17.64 -16.29 6.33
C LEU A 75 -16.98 -17.44 7.09
N TYR A 76 -17.65 -17.91 8.14
CA TYR A 76 -17.15 -18.98 9.01
C TYR A 76 -16.86 -20.30 8.26
N ASN A 77 -17.65 -20.60 7.22
CA ASN A 77 -17.59 -21.87 6.50
C ASN A 77 -16.47 -21.94 5.45
N SER A 78 -16.14 -20.84 4.78
CA SER A 78 -15.12 -20.79 3.73
C SER A 78 -13.71 -20.67 4.30
N GLN A 79 -13.55 -19.94 5.42
CA GLN A 79 -12.25 -19.66 6.05
C GLN A 79 -11.24 -19.09 5.04
N THR A 80 -11.71 -18.25 4.11
CA THR A 80 -10.84 -17.65 3.09
C THR A 80 -10.02 -16.54 3.74
N TYR A 81 -8.70 -16.58 3.57
CA TYR A 81 -7.81 -15.51 4.04
C TYR A 81 -7.16 -14.79 2.86
N PHE A 82 -7.19 -13.45 2.90
CA PHE A 82 -6.65 -12.61 1.82
C PHE A 82 -5.23 -12.13 2.08
N LEU A 83 -4.80 -12.12 3.35
CA LEU A 83 -3.47 -11.63 3.72
C LEU A 83 -2.28 -12.36 3.04
N PRO A 84 -2.33 -13.69 2.77
CA PRO A 84 -1.28 -14.35 1.98
C PRO A 84 -1.06 -13.75 0.58
N LYS A 85 -2.10 -13.18 -0.04
CA LYS A 85 -1.98 -12.49 -1.34
C LYS A 85 -1.23 -11.17 -1.19
N SER A 86 -1.56 -10.37 -0.17
CA SER A 86 -0.83 -9.14 0.16
C SER A 86 0.64 -9.42 0.48
N LYS A 87 0.93 -10.50 1.23
CA LYS A 87 2.31 -10.92 1.49
C LYS A 87 3.06 -11.28 0.20
N THR A 88 2.45 -12.07 -0.69
CA THR A 88 3.04 -12.42 -1.99
C THR A 88 3.36 -11.18 -2.81
N LEU A 89 2.45 -10.19 -2.83
CA LEU A 89 2.66 -8.92 -3.51
C LEU A 89 3.83 -8.13 -2.89
N VAL A 90 3.89 -8.00 -1.56
CA VAL A 90 4.99 -7.33 -0.86
C VAL A 90 6.33 -8.00 -1.19
N GLU A 91 6.44 -9.32 -1.04
CA GLU A 91 7.65 -10.07 -1.36
C GLU A 91 8.07 -9.90 -2.83
N TYR A 92 7.11 -9.86 -3.75
CA TYR A 92 7.39 -9.60 -5.16
C TYR A 92 7.94 -8.18 -5.38
N LEU A 93 7.26 -7.14 -4.87
CA LEU A 93 7.68 -5.74 -5.03
C LEU A 93 9.07 -5.50 -4.44
N ARG A 94 9.39 -6.12 -3.29
CA ARG A 94 10.72 -6.09 -2.68
C ARG A 94 11.82 -6.64 -3.58
N SER A 95 11.50 -7.63 -4.41
CA SER A 95 12.46 -8.16 -5.40
C SER A 95 12.74 -7.20 -6.56
N LYS A 96 11.92 -6.15 -6.72
CA LYS A 96 11.94 -5.21 -7.85
C LYS A 96 12.43 -3.82 -7.47
N THR A 97 12.19 -3.37 -6.24
CA THR A 97 12.57 -2.04 -5.80
C THR A 97 13.01 -2.03 -4.34
N LYS A 98 13.80 -1.01 -3.98
CA LYS A 98 14.20 -0.70 -2.60
C LYS A 98 13.29 0.35 -1.95
N ALA A 99 12.32 0.90 -2.68
CA ALA A 99 11.38 1.86 -2.14
C ALA A 99 10.62 1.24 -0.94
N PRO A 100 10.42 2.00 0.15
CA PRO A 100 9.68 1.54 1.31
C PRO A 100 8.23 1.20 0.94
N ILE A 101 7.72 0.13 1.54
CA ILE A 101 6.35 -0.36 1.40
C ILE A 101 5.60 -0.09 2.70
N ILE A 102 4.48 0.62 2.57
CA ILE A 102 3.61 1.07 3.66
C ILE A 102 2.29 0.33 3.55
N LEU A 103 1.86 -0.33 4.63
CA LEU A 103 0.53 -0.96 4.71
C LEU A 103 -0.47 -0.04 5.37
N ILE A 104 -1.67 0.07 4.80
CA ILE A 104 -2.76 0.87 5.35
C ILE A 104 -4.08 0.10 5.27
N GLY A 105 -5.13 0.66 5.89
CA GLY A 105 -6.51 0.23 5.70
C GLY A 105 -7.20 -0.25 6.97
N GLY A 106 -8.53 -0.38 6.91
CA GLY A 106 -9.33 -0.79 8.06
C GLY A 106 -8.94 -2.16 8.61
N ALA A 107 -8.72 -3.14 7.74
CA ALA A 107 -8.26 -4.46 8.14
C ALA A 107 -6.83 -4.45 8.68
N TYR A 108 -5.94 -3.61 8.14
CA TYR A 108 -4.62 -3.38 8.73
C TYR A 108 -4.74 -2.90 10.18
N SER A 109 -5.62 -1.93 10.42
CA SER A 109 -5.79 -1.27 11.71
C SER A 109 -6.31 -2.19 12.83
N LEU A 110 -6.90 -3.35 12.50
CA LEU A 110 -7.39 -4.31 13.50
C LEU A 110 -6.26 -5.03 14.25
N VAL A 111 -5.20 -5.43 13.53
CA VAL A 111 -4.06 -6.19 14.08
C VAL A 111 -2.74 -5.75 13.40
N PRO A 112 -2.38 -4.46 13.50
CA PRO A 112 -1.38 -3.81 12.64
C PRO A 112 0.01 -4.42 12.78
N GLU A 113 0.43 -4.73 13.99
CA GLU A 113 1.74 -5.32 14.23
C GLU A 113 1.87 -6.72 13.63
N GLN A 114 0.83 -7.55 13.77
CA GLN A 114 0.81 -8.92 13.26
C GLN A 114 0.83 -8.91 11.74
N ILE A 115 0.05 -8.02 11.12
CA ILE A 115 0.02 -7.87 9.66
C ILE A 115 1.35 -7.35 9.13
N LEU A 116 1.91 -6.30 9.76
CA LEU A 116 3.20 -5.74 9.36
C LEU A 116 4.30 -6.81 9.39
N ARG A 117 4.39 -7.56 10.50
CA ARG A 117 5.34 -8.68 10.65
C ARG A 117 5.09 -9.80 9.65
N PHE A 118 3.83 -10.17 9.41
CA PHE A 118 3.46 -11.25 8.49
C PHE A 118 3.82 -10.90 7.04
N CYS A 119 3.49 -9.68 6.60
CA CYS A 119 3.75 -9.20 5.25
C CYS A 119 5.20 -8.75 5.03
N ARG A 120 5.95 -8.45 6.10
CA ARG A 120 7.35 -7.95 6.04
C ARG A 120 7.49 -6.64 5.26
N ALA A 121 6.48 -5.77 5.37
CA ALA A 121 6.55 -4.40 4.88
C ALA A 121 7.42 -3.53 5.82
N ASP A 122 7.83 -2.34 5.38
CA ASP A 122 8.69 -1.45 6.18
C ASP A 122 7.90 -0.73 7.25
N PHE A 123 6.72 -0.23 6.87
CA PHE A 123 5.88 0.58 7.72
C PHE A 123 4.43 0.14 7.59
N GLY A 124 3.62 0.56 8.55
CA GLY A 124 2.19 0.61 8.35
C GLY A 124 1.54 1.68 9.21
N VAL A 125 0.38 2.12 8.76
CA VAL A 125 -0.38 3.20 9.37
C VAL A 125 -1.75 2.68 9.75
N ALA A 126 -2.01 2.64 11.06
CA ALA A 126 -3.30 2.28 11.63
C ALA A 126 -4.10 3.56 11.96
N GLY A 127 -5.41 3.52 11.76
CA GLY A 127 -6.27 4.69 11.92
C GLY A 127 -6.37 5.49 10.62
N ASP A 128 -6.01 6.77 10.65
CA ASP A 128 -6.27 7.75 9.58
C ASP A 128 -5.03 7.93 8.65
N PRO A 129 -4.95 7.18 7.52
CA PRO A 129 -3.80 7.24 6.63
C PRO A 129 -3.62 8.60 5.96
N GLU A 130 -4.70 9.36 5.74
CA GLU A 130 -4.71 10.66 5.09
C GLU A 130 -3.90 11.70 5.88
N GLU A 131 -3.82 11.56 7.21
CA GLU A 131 -3.01 12.45 8.04
C GLU A 131 -1.58 11.91 8.25
N ALA A 132 -1.44 10.61 8.50
CA ALA A 132 -0.17 10.03 8.93
C ALA A 132 0.76 9.66 7.77
N VAL A 133 0.25 9.23 6.61
CA VAL A 133 1.08 8.86 5.46
C VAL A 133 1.85 10.07 4.89
N PRO A 134 1.25 11.28 4.71
CA PRO A 134 2.01 12.44 4.27
C PRO A 134 3.20 12.77 5.17
N LYS A 135 3.01 12.78 6.50
CA LYS A 135 4.07 13.03 7.48
C LYS A 135 5.18 11.98 7.41
N LEU A 136 4.81 10.71 7.26
CA LEU A 136 5.77 9.61 7.06
C LEU A 136 6.59 9.81 5.78
N LEU A 137 5.94 10.18 4.66
CA LEU A 137 6.62 10.41 3.40
C LEU A 137 7.54 11.64 3.43
N GLU A 138 7.17 12.71 4.14
CA GLU A 138 8.03 13.87 4.38
C GLU A 138 9.31 13.46 5.11
N ALA A 139 9.19 12.71 6.21
CA ALA A 139 10.34 12.20 6.94
C ALA A 139 11.24 11.30 6.07
N LEU A 140 10.64 10.39 5.28
CA LEU A 140 11.38 9.53 4.36
C LEU A 140 12.10 10.31 3.25
N ARG A 141 11.47 11.36 2.72
CA ARG A 141 12.04 12.22 1.68
C ARG A 141 13.23 13.02 2.20
N ASP A 142 13.13 13.53 3.42
CA ASP A 142 14.11 14.43 4.01
C ASP A 142 15.24 13.67 4.75
N GLY A 143 15.14 12.33 4.81
CA GLY A 143 16.10 11.47 5.51
C GLY A 143 16.03 11.61 7.03
N GLY A 144 14.89 12.06 7.55
CA GLY A 144 14.64 12.27 8.97
C GLY A 144 14.38 10.96 9.72
N ASP A 145 14.63 10.98 11.03
CA ASP A 145 14.23 9.89 11.93
C ASP A 145 12.72 10.02 12.22
N LEU A 146 12.02 8.90 12.24
CA LEU A 146 10.60 8.88 12.60
C LEU A 146 10.50 8.85 14.12
N GLU A 147 10.05 9.95 14.74
CA GLU A 147 9.64 9.90 16.14
C GLU A 147 8.37 9.04 16.24
N THR A 148 8.55 7.81 16.72
CA THR A 148 7.51 6.80 16.97
C THR A 148 6.74 7.07 18.25
#